data_AF-K8E7D9-F1
#
_entry.id   AF-K8E7D9-F1
#
_cell.length_a   1.000
_cell.length_b   1.000
_cell.length_c   1.000
_cell.angle_alpha   90.00
_cell.angle_beta   90.00
_cell.angle_gamma   90.00
#
_symmetry.space_group_name_H-M   'P 1'
#
loop_
_entity.id
_entity.type
_entity.pdbx_description
1 polymer ?
#
loop_
_entity_poly.entity_id
_entity_poly.type
_entity_poly.pdbx_seq_one_letter_code
_entity_poly.pdbx_strand_id
1 'polypeptide(L)'
;MKKLLSMLLILVMLAGGAGAALAAETNNPPVISEDLIREDNSEEVNMQKLKVKDLQGYDQLLQLREEAKNLRADIKNNNKQIKELRKGKKGSAVDYKNIRNSIKQLQQERKVLRAAQKNNWQAMKAARRANDQTLMQNIMDDIISTRQALNQTLMQIKEIQLQILASLQTVDVAKE
;
A
#
# COMPACT_ATOMS: atom_id res chain seq x y z
N MET A 1 2.21 -8.61 -30.03
CA MET A 1 2.76 -9.51 -28.99
C MET A 1 2.39 -9.02 -27.58
N LYS A 2 1.11 -9.16 -27.20
CA LYS A 2 0.60 -8.80 -25.85
C LYS A 2 -0.41 -9.86 -25.38
N LYS A 3 -0.03 -11.13 -25.46
CA LYS A 3 -0.90 -12.29 -25.13
C LYS A 3 -0.22 -13.29 -24.18
N LEU A 4 0.58 -12.82 -23.21
CA LEU A 4 1.30 -13.74 -22.32
C LEU A 4 1.30 -13.35 -20.83
N LEU A 5 0.35 -12.52 -20.39
CA LEU A 5 0.28 -12.16 -18.96
C LEU A 5 -1.16 -12.09 -18.43
N SER A 6 -2.01 -13.05 -18.82
CA SER A 6 -3.37 -13.19 -18.25
C SER A 6 -3.68 -14.62 -17.80
N MET A 7 -2.69 -15.34 -17.28
CA MET A 7 -2.84 -16.75 -16.92
C MET A 7 -2.21 -17.12 -15.59
N LEU A 8 -2.45 -16.33 -14.54
CA LEU A 8 -2.25 -16.84 -13.17
C LEU A 8 -3.07 -16.09 -12.12
N LEU A 9 -4.38 -15.98 -12.34
CA LEU A 9 -5.31 -15.75 -11.24
C LEU A 9 -6.68 -16.28 -11.68
N ILE A 10 -7.30 -17.08 -10.80
CA ILE A 10 -8.63 -17.75 -10.89
C ILE A 10 -8.53 -19.27 -11.13
N LEU A 11 -8.38 -20.02 -10.03
CA LEU A 11 -9.14 -21.25 -9.78
C LEU A 11 -9.33 -21.37 -8.26
N VAL A 12 -10.45 -20.85 -7.74
CA VAL A 12 -11.63 -21.60 -7.25
C VAL A 12 -11.46 -22.10 -5.80
N MET A 13 -12.33 -21.54 -4.97
CA MET A 13 -12.69 -21.99 -3.62
C MET A 13 -13.33 -23.39 -3.62
N LEU A 14 -13.45 -23.93 -2.40
CA LEU A 14 -14.50 -24.86 -1.95
C LEU A 14 -14.39 -26.32 -2.42
N ALA A 15 -13.97 -27.18 -1.49
CA ALA A 15 -14.59 -28.48 -1.28
C ALA A 15 -14.39 -28.89 0.19
N GLY A 16 -15.41 -28.65 1.02
CA GLY A 16 -15.66 -29.50 2.17
C GLY A 16 -16.27 -30.81 1.68
N GLY A 17 -15.91 -31.94 2.29
CA GLY A 17 -16.46 -33.24 1.92
C GLY A 17 -15.86 -34.36 2.75
N ALA A 18 -16.73 -35.10 3.42
CA ALA A 18 -16.46 -36.15 4.39
C ALA A 18 -15.65 -37.36 3.84
N GLY A 19 -14.91 -37.97 4.77
CA GLY A 19 -14.90 -39.41 5.05
C GLY A 19 -14.76 -40.42 3.91
N ALA A 20 -13.66 -41.15 3.91
CA ALA A 20 -13.66 -42.61 3.80
C ALA A 20 -12.32 -43.16 4.29
N ALA A 21 -12.39 -44.15 5.18
CA ALA A 21 -11.29 -44.97 5.62
C ALA A 21 -10.72 -45.80 4.48
N LEU A 22 -9.42 -46.12 4.54
CA LEU A 22 -8.92 -47.43 4.11
C LEU A 22 -7.66 -47.78 4.92
N ALA A 23 -7.72 -48.97 5.51
CA ALA A 23 -6.69 -49.57 6.34
C ALA A 23 -5.64 -50.33 5.50
N ALA A 24 -4.41 -50.39 6.02
CA ALA A 24 -3.46 -51.50 5.92
C ALA A 24 -2.24 -51.11 6.79
N GLU A 25 -2.12 -51.64 8.00
CA GLU A 25 -1.39 -52.89 8.27
C GLU A 25 0.12 -52.71 8.15
N THR A 26 0.77 -52.39 9.27
CA THR A 26 2.06 -52.99 9.64
C THR A 26 2.10 -53.23 11.16
N ASN A 27 2.32 -54.50 11.49
CA ASN A 27 2.54 -55.01 12.84
C ASN A 27 3.86 -54.48 13.41
N ASN A 28 3.80 -53.73 14.51
CA ASN A 28 4.70 -53.89 15.66
C ASN A 28 4.27 -52.96 16.81
N PRO A 29 4.04 -53.45 18.03
CA PRO A 29 3.88 -52.59 19.20
C PRO A 29 5.24 -52.05 19.65
N PRO A 30 5.46 -50.73 19.76
CA PRO A 30 6.62 -50.23 20.45
C PRO A 30 6.42 -50.41 21.96
N VAL A 31 7.37 -51.13 22.57
CA VAL A 31 7.57 -51.23 24.01
C VAL A 31 7.77 -49.82 24.55
N ILE A 32 6.80 -49.31 25.32
CA ILE A 32 6.97 -48.07 26.09
C ILE A 32 7.52 -48.49 27.44
N SER A 33 8.84 -48.44 27.57
CA SER A 33 9.50 -48.34 28.87
C SER A 33 9.16 -46.97 29.47
N GLU A 34 8.43 -46.99 30.59
CA GLU A 34 8.36 -45.89 31.54
C GLU A 34 9.78 -45.57 32.00
N ASP A 35 10.38 -44.53 31.43
CA ASP A 35 11.49 -43.84 32.07
C ASP A 35 11.54 -42.37 31.62
N LEU A 36 11.32 -41.50 32.60
CA LEU A 36 12.01 -40.22 32.78
C LEU A 36 12.11 -39.30 31.56
N ILE A 37 11.10 -38.45 31.35
CA ILE A 37 11.37 -37.04 31.02
C ILE A 37 10.39 -36.15 31.80
N ARG A 38 10.85 -35.76 32.99
CA ARG A 38 10.42 -34.53 33.64
C ARG A 38 11.59 -33.56 33.54
N GLU A 39 11.54 -32.63 32.60
CA GLU A 39 12.18 -31.32 32.74
C GLU A 39 11.19 -30.28 32.20
N ASP A 40 10.43 -29.72 33.15
CA ASP A 40 9.90 -28.37 33.08
C ASP A 40 11.05 -27.43 32.73
N ASN A 41 11.10 -26.99 31.48
CA ASN A 41 11.80 -25.77 31.09
C ASN A 41 10.95 -25.09 30.01
N SER A 42 9.71 -24.73 30.36
CA SER A 42 9.06 -23.61 29.69
C SER A 42 9.78 -22.36 30.15
N GLU A 43 10.91 -22.05 29.50
CA GLU A 43 11.41 -20.69 29.46
C GLU A 43 10.26 -19.83 28.98
N GLU A 44 9.60 -19.16 29.92
CA GLU A 44 8.67 -18.09 29.64
C GLU A 44 9.52 -17.01 28.97
N VAL A 45 9.66 -17.12 27.64
CA VAL A 45 10.36 -16.13 26.84
C VAL A 45 9.63 -14.84 27.12
N ASN A 46 10.24 -14.00 27.96
CA ASN A 46 9.78 -12.67 28.28
C ASN A 46 9.96 -11.83 27.01
N MET A 47 9.10 -12.09 26.03
CA MET A 47 9.09 -11.39 24.77
C MET A 47 8.54 -10.00 25.06
N GLN A 48 9.44 -9.05 25.28
CA GLN A 48 9.07 -7.64 25.34
C GLN A 48 8.22 -7.32 24.10
N LYS A 49 7.01 -6.81 24.32
CA LYS A 49 6.12 -6.39 23.24
C LYS A 49 6.78 -5.27 22.45
N LEU A 50 7.31 -5.61 21.27
CA LEU A 50 7.95 -4.65 20.39
C LEU A 50 6.92 -3.61 19.91
N LYS A 51 7.28 -2.32 19.92
CA LYS A 51 6.41 -1.25 19.41
C LYS A 51 6.83 -0.94 17.97
N VAL A 52 5.85 -0.60 17.12
CA VAL A 52 6.07 -0.22 15.72
C VAL A 52 7.06 0.95 15.57
N LYS A 53 7.12 1.84 16.56
CA LYS A 53 8.05 2.98 16.58
C LYS A 53 9.51 2.58 16.80
N ASP A 54 9.76 1.36 17.26
CA ASP A 54 11.08 0.81 17.51
C ASP A 54 11.62 0.09 16.25
N LEU A 55 10.80 -0.05 15.21
CA LEU A 55 11.19 -0.65 13.92
C LEU A 55 12.08 0.30 13.12
N GLN A 56 13.01 -0.28 12.35
CA GLN A 56 13.85 0.50 11.44
C GLN A 56 12.97 1.19 10.38
N GLY A 57 13.33 2.43 10.02
CA GLY A 57 12.59 3.22 9.04
C GLY A 57 11.36 3.97 9.58
N TYR A 58 11.10 3.93 10.89
CA TYR A 58 9.97 4.67 11.49
C TYR A 58 10.05 6.19 11.28
N ASP A 59 11.24 6.78 11.41
CA ASP A 59 11.41 8.21 11.17
C ASP A 59 11.20 8.58 9.69
N GLN A 60 11.69 7.74 8.78
CA GLN A 60 11.42 7.88 7.34
C GLN A 60 9.91 7.80 7.06
N LEU A 61 9.19 6.89 7.72
CA LEU A 61 7.74 6.80 7.61
C LEU A 61 7.04 8.09 8.06
N LEU A 62 7.52 8.72 9.14
CA LEU A 62 7.00 9.99 9.63
C LEU A 62 7.27 11.13 8.63
N GLN A 63 8.48 11.22 8.09
CA GLN A 63 8.84 12.22 7.08
C GLN A 63 7.96 12.08 5.83
N LEU A 64 7.83 10.87 5.28
CA LEU A 64 6.98 10.59 4.12
C LEU A 64 5.50 10.94 4.39
N ARG A 65 5.04 10.78 5.64
CA ARG A 65 3.69 11.18 6.04
C ARG A 65 3.50 12.69 5.99
N GLU A 66 4.46 13.46 6.49
CA GLU A 66 4.37 14.91 6.51
C GLU A 66 4.51 15.51 5.10
N GLU A 67 5.41 14.95 4.28
CA GLU A 67 5.52 15.29 2.86
C GLU A 67 4.18 15.08 2.13
N ALA A 68 3.54 13.92 2.32
CA ALA A 68 2.23 13.63 1.73
C ALA A 68 1.15 14.64 2.15
N LYS A 69 1.22 15.14 3.38
CA LYS A 69 0.28 16.14 3.92
C LYS A 69 0.49 17.48 3.23
N ASN A 70 1.74 17.91 3.07
CA ASN A 70 2.09 19.14 2.36
C ASN A 70 1.68 19.08 0.88
N LEU A 71 2.01 17.99 0.17
CA LEU A 71 1.60 17.80 -1.23
C LEU A 71 0.07 17.85 -1.41
N ARG A 72 -0.70 17.29 -0.47
CA ARG A 72 -2.18 17.37 -0.51
C ARG A 72 -2.70 18.79 -0.31
N ALA A 73 -2.05 19.56 0.57
CA ALA A 73 -2.41 20.97 0.79
C ALA A 73 -2.16 21.78 -0.49
N ASP A 74 -1.01 21.60 -1.12
CA ASP A 74 -0.65 22.24 -2.39
C ASP A 74 -1.63 21.88 -3.50
N ILE A 75 -1.92 20.59 -3.68
CA ILE A 75 -2.88 20.11 -4.68
C ILE A 75 -4.27 20.74 -4.47
N LYS A 76 -4.69 20.90 -3.22
CA LYS A 76 -5.95 21.55 -2.87
C LYS A 76 -5.92 23.04 -3.23
N ASN A 77 -4.82 23.73 -2.96
CA ASN A 77 -4.65 25.14 -3.30
C ASN A 77 -4.64 25.35 -4.83
N ASN A 78 -3.85 24.57 -5.56
CA ASN A 78 -3.76 24.64 -7.02
C ASN A 78 -5.13 24.38 -7.66
N ASN A 79 -5.91 23.41 -7.15
CA ASN A 79 -7.27 23.17 -7.63
C ASN A 79 -8.19 24.40 -7.48
N LYS A 80 -8.07 25.16 -6.38
CA LYS A 80 -8.84 26.40 -6.18
C LYS A 80 -8.44 27.45 -7.22
N GLN A 81 -7.14 27.68 -7.39
CA GLN A 81 -6.61 28.64 -8.36
C GLN A 81 -7.03 28.29 -9.80
N ILE A 82 -6.91 27.02 -10.20
CA ILE A 82 -7.38 26.53 -11.51
C ILE A 82 -8.88 26.81 -11.70
N LYS A 83 -9.69 26.58 -10.66
CA LYS A 83 -11.13 26.82 -10.72
C LYS A 83 -11.46 28.30 -10.94
N GLU A 84 -10.77 29.21 -10.24
CA GLU A 84 -10.99 30.65 -10.39
C GLU A 84 -10.52 31.16 -11.76
N LEU A 85 -9.32 30.78 -12.21
CA LEU A 85 -8.81 31.16 -13.53
C LEU A 85 -9.69 30.65 -14.68
N ARG A 86 -10.29 29.45 -14.53
CA ARG A 86 -11.25 28.91 -15.52
C ARG A 86 -12.56 29.67 -15.60
N LYS A 87 -13.07 30.23 -14.49
CA LYS A 87 -14.29 31.05 -14.54
C LYS A 87 -14.09 32.30 -15.39
N GLY A 88 -12.87 32.82 -15.47
CA GLY A 88 -12.51 33.97 -16.30
C GLY A 88 -12.21 33.65 -17.77
N LYS A 89 -11.98 32.39 -18.16
CA LYS A 89 -11.46 32.03 -19.49
C LYS A 89 -12.18 30.84 -20.13
N LYS A 90 -13.01 31.11 -21.15
CA LYS A 90 -13.51 30.12 -22.13
C LYS A 90 -12.56 30.10 -23.33
N GLY A 91 -11.63 29.15 -23.46
CA GLY A 91 -10.76 29.21 -24.65
C GLY A 91 -9.76 28.12 -24.98
N SER A 92 -9.24 27.32 -24.05
CA SER A 92 -8.37 26.21 -24.42
C SER A 92 -9.11 24.91 -24.10
N ALA A 93 -9.35 24.06 -25.11
CA ALA A 93 -10.17 22.84 -24.97
C ALA A 93 -9.38 21.56 -25.29
N VAL A 94 -8.31 21.67 -26.07
CA VAL A 94 -7.60 20.51 -26.65
C VAL A 94 -6.53 19.96 -25.69
N ASP A 95 -5.72 20.81 -25.03
CA ASP A 95 -4.71 20.35 -24.05
C ASP A 95 -5.33 19.75 -22.77
N TYR A 96 -6.54 20.21 -22.42
CA TYR A 96 -7.22 19.77 -21.20
C TYR A 96 -7.67 18.33 -21.22
N LYS A 97 -7.95 17.75 -22.40
CA LYS A 97 -8.45 16.37 -22.47
C LYS A 97 -7.36 15.37 -22.06
N ASN A 98 -6.15 15.55 -22.58
CA ASN A 98 -5.00 14.70 -22.25
C ASN A 98 -4.61 14.88 -20.79
N ILE A 99 -4.49 16.13 -20.32
CA ILE A 99 -4.23 16.47 -18.92
C ILE A 99 -5.27 15.84 -17.96
N ARG A 100 -6.55 15.91 -18.30
CA ARG A 100 -7.63 15.32 -17.50
C ARG A 100 -7.53 13.80 -17.43
N ASN A 101 -7.12 13.15 -18.52
CA ASN A 101 -6.92 11.72 -18.55
C ASN A 101 -5.71 11.31 -17.69
N SER A 102 -4.59 12.02 -17.77
CA SER A 102 -3.42 11.78 -16.90
C SER A 102 -3.78 11.94 -15.42
N ILE A 103 -4.50 13.01 -15.05
CA ILE A 103 -4.97 13.19 -13.66
C ILE A 103 -5.89 12.03 -13.23
N LYS A 104 -6.78 11.55 -14.10
CA LYS A 104 -7.65 10.41 -13.77
C LYS A 104 -6.86 9.12 -13.54
N GLN A 105 -5.85 8.84 -14.36
CA GLN A 105 -4.97 7.68 -14.20
C GLN A 105 -4.21 7.75 -12.87
N LEU A 106 -3.56 8.88 -12.59
CA LEU A 106 -2.85 9.10 -11.32
C LEU A 106 -3.79 9.01 -10.10
N GLN A 107 -5.03 9.47 -10.22
CA GLN A 107 -6.03 9.30 -9.16
C GLN A 107 -6.41 7.83 -8.93
N GLN A 108 -6.43 7.03 -9.98
CA GLN A 108 -6.72 5.59 -9.88
C GLN A 108 -5.53 4.85 -9.26
N GLU A 109 -4.30 5.12 -9.69
CA GLU A 109 -3.08 4.59 -9.08
C GLU A 109 -3.01 4.94 -7.59
N ARG A 110 -3.29 6.20 -7.23
CA ARG A 110 -3.36 6.64 -5.83
C ARG A 110 -4.40 5.87 -5.02
N LYS A 111 -5.53 5.47 -5.61
CA LYS A 111 -6.55 4.65 -4.92
C LYS A 111 -6.02 3.24 -4.65
N VAL A 112 -5.37 2.62 -5.63
CA VAL A 112 -4.75 1.29 -5.49
C VAL A 112 -3.69 1.32 -4.39
N LEU A 113 -2.79 2.30 -4.42
CA LEU A 113 -1.74 2.45 -3.41
C LEU A 113 -2.32 2.73 -2.00
N ARG A 114 -3.43 3.47 -1.88
CA ARG A 114 -4.12 3.63 -0.59
C ARG A 114 -4.72 2.31 -0.07
N ALA A 115 -5.23 1.47 -0.96
CA ALA A 115 -5.72 0.15 -0.57
C ALA A 115 -4.57 -0.74 -0.09
N ALA A 116 -3.44 -0.75 -0.81
CA ALA A 116 -2.23 -1.45 -0.38
C ALA A 116 -1.74 -0.96 1.00
N GLN A 117 -1.66 0.35 1.19
CA GLN A 117 -1.30 0.93 2.50
C GLN A 117 -2.24 0.50 3.63
N LYS A 118 -3.55 0.38 3.37
CA LYS A 118 -4.53 -0.11 4.35
C LYS A 118 -4.26 -1.58 4.70
N ASN A 119 -3.98 -2.41 3.70
CA ASN A 119 -3.67 -3.82 3.91
C ASN A 119 -2.39 -4.00 4.71
N ASN A 120 -1.32 -3.27 4.38
CA ASN A 120 -0.06 -3.32 5.14
C ASN A 120 -0.28 -2.91 6.60
N TRP A 121 -1.15 -1.93 6.87
CA TRP A 121 -1.48 -1.56 8.25
C TRP A 121 -2.26 -2.65 9.00
N GLN A 122 -3.14 -3.38 8.32
CA GLN A 122 -3.83 -4.53 8.91
C GLN A 122 -2.84 -5.68 9.19
N ALA A 123 -1.94 -5.96 8.25
CA ALA A 123 -0.88 -6.95 8.42
C ALA A 123 0.03 -6.57 9.60
N MET A 124 0.45 -5.30 9.73
CA MET A 124 1.27 -4.81 10.83
C MET A 124 0.60 -5.04 12.19
N LYS A 125 -0.73 -4.83 12.27
CA LYS A 125 -1.50 -5.12 13.49
C LYS A 125 -1.54 -6.61 13.82
N ALA A 126 -1.65 -7.47 12.80
CA ALA A 126 -1.64 -8.92 12.98
C ALA A 126 -0.26 -9.41 13.44
N ALA A 127 0.81 -8.98 12.76
CA ALA A 127 2.19 -9.28 13.12
C ALA A 127 2.53 -8.84 14.55
N ARG A 128 2.07 -7.65 14.95
CA ARG A 128 2.22 -7.18 16.34
C ARG A 128 1.47 -8.03 17.37
N ARG A 129 0.31 -8.58 17.02
CA ARG A 129 -0.42 -9.51 17.92
C ARG A 129 0.28 -10.87 18.02
N ALA A 130 0.87 -11.33 16.92
CA ALA A 130 1.69 -12.53 16.88
C ALA A 130 3.10 -12.31 17.48
N ASN A 131 3.45 -11.05 17.81
CA ASN A 131 4.78 -10.64 18.25
C ASN A 131 5.91 -11.04 17.30
N ASP A 132 5.62 -11.10 16.00
CA ASP A 132 6.57 -11.46 14.96
C ASP A 132 7.34 -10.23 14.48
N GLN A 133 8.55 -10.05 15.00
CA GLN A 133 9.41 -8.91 14.72
C GLN A 133 9.87 -8.87 13.26
N THR A 134 10.25 -10.01 12.69
CA THR A 134 10.71 -10.09 11.30
C THR A 134 9.59 -9.71 10.34
N LEU A 135 8.39 -10.25 10.56
CA LEU A 135 7.22 -9.89 9.77
C LEU A 135 6.87 -8.41 9.93
N MET A 136 6.93 -7.86 11.14
CA MET A 136 6.71 -6.42 11.36
C MET A 136 7.72 -5.57 10.59
N GLN A 137 9.00 -5.94 10.56
CA GLN A 137 10.02 -5.20 9.81
C GLN A 137 9.76 -5.27 8.30
N ASN A 138 9.48 -6.46 7.76
CA ASN A 138 9.14 -6.61 6.34
C ASN A 138 7.92 -5.75 5.94
N ILE A 139 6.88 -5.75 6.78
CA ILE A 139 5.69 -4.92 6.54
C ILE A 139 6.03 -3.42 6.66
N MET A 140 6.96 -3.04 7.54
CA MET A 140 7.42 -1.66 7.67
C MET A 140 8.05 -1.16 6.37
N ASP A 141 8.93 -1.98 5.78
CA ASP A 141 9.59 -1.68 4.52
C ASP A 141 8.56 -1.56 3.38
N ASP A 142 7.57 -2.44 3.33
CA ASP A 142 6.45 -2.36 2.37
C ASP A 142 5.61 -1.08 2.55
N ILE A 143 5.36 -0.66 3.79
CA ILE A 143 4.64 0.60 4.08
C ILE A 143 5.47 1.78 3.57
N ILE A 144 6.78 1.80 3.80
CA ILE A 144 7.68 2.85 3.34
C ILE A 144 7.65 2.94 1.81
N SER A 145 7.86 1.81 1.13
CA SER A 145 7.81 1.71 -0.33
C SER A 145 6.48 2.21 -0.90
N THR A 146 5.36 1.74 -0.34
CA THR A 146 4.02 2.17 -0.75
C THR A 146 3.81 3.68 -0.55
N ARG A 147 4.37 4.25 0.53
CA ARG A 147 4.29 5.69 0.77
C ARG A 147 5.13 6.52 -0.19
N GLN A 148 6.32 6.06 -0.53
CA GLN A 148 7.16 6.71 -1.54
C GLN A 148 6.42 6.79 -2.87
N ALA A 149 5.83 5.68 -3.32
CA ALA A 149 5.01 5.65 -4.52
C ALA A 149 3.80 6.62 -4.43
N LEU A 150 3.11 6.67 -3.29
CA LEU A 150 2.01 7.62 -3.08
C LEU A 150 2.48 9.09 -3.20
N ASN A 151 3.64 9.42 -2.64
CA ASN A 151 4.20 10.76 -2.69
C ASN A 151 4.61 11.15 -4.11
N GLN A 152 5.21 10.23 -4.86
CA GLN A 152 5.51 10.42 -6.29
C GLN A 152 4.23 10.71 -7.10
N THR A 153 3.17 9.93 -6.93
CA THR A 153 1.89 10.18 -7.60
C THR A 153 1.30 11.54 -7.21
N LEU A 154 1.41 11.95 -5.95
CA LEU A 154 0.96 13.27 -5.51
C LEU A 154 1.78 14.39 -6.14
N MET A 155 3.10 14.23 -6.23
CA MET A 155 4.01 15.19 -6.86
C MET A 155 3.67 15.38 -8.35
N GLN A 156 3.48 14.27 -9.08
CA GLN A 156 3.06 14.32 -10.49
C GLN A 156 1.71 15.04 -10.67
N ILE A 157 0.73 14.78 -9.78
CA ILE A 157 -0.54 15.51 -9.80
C ILE A 157 -0.31 17.02 -9.58
N LYS A 158 0.55 17.39 -8.62
CA LYS A 158 0.89 18.79 -8.33
C LYS A 158 1.55 19.46 -9.56
N GLU A 159 2.51 18.79 -10.20
CA GLU A 159 3.21 19.31 -11.39
C GLU A 159 2.25 19.55 -12.55
N ILE A 160 1.38 18.59 -12.86
CA ILE A 160 0.36 18.76 -13.89
C ILE A 160 -0.55 19.96 -13.57
N GLN A 161 -0.91 20.15 -12.30
CA GLN A 161 -1.71 21.32 -11.91
C GLN A 161 -0.96 22.64 -12.08
N LEU A 162 0.34 22.69 -11.79
CA LEU A 162 1.17 23.86 -12.03
C LEU A 162 1.28 24.18 -13.53
N GLN A 163 1.42 23.17 -14.38
CA GLN A 163 1.39 23.34 -15.84
C GLN A 163 0.05 23.92 -16.31
N ILE A 164 -1.08 23.44 -15.74
CA ILE A 164 -2.40 24.02 -16.03
C ILE A 164 -2.45 25.49 -15.60
N LEU A 165 -1.98 25.81 -14.39
CA LEU A 165 -1.98 27.19 -13.89
C LEU A 165 -1.18 28.12 -14.81
N ALA A 166 0.03 27.71 -15.20
CA ALA A 166 0.87 28.46 -16.13
C ALA A 166 0.14 28.69 -17.47
N SER A 167 -0.44 27.64 -18.06
CA SER A 167 -1.20 27.75 -19.33
C SER A 167 -2.44 28.64 -19.22
N LEU A 168 -3.07 28.71 -18.04
CA LEU A 168 -4.21 29.58 -17.81
C LEU A 168 -3.80 31.04 -17.62
N GLN A 169 -2.60 31.31 -17.11
CA GLN A 169 -2.09 32.67 -16.88
C GLN A 169 -1.55 33.30 -18.16
N THR A 170 -0.79 32.56 -18.98
CA THR A 170 -0.14 33.11 -20.20
C THR A 170 -1.11 33.56 -21.28
N VAL A 171 -2.36 33.09 -21.29
CA VAL A 171 -3.39 33.50 -22.26
C VAL A 171 -3.82 34.98 -22.10
N ASP A 172 -3.57 35.64 -20.95
CA ASP A 172 -3.91 37.07 -20.80
C ASP A 172 -2.93 38.02 -21.52
N VAL A 173 -1.70 37.61 -21.82
CA VAL A 173 -0.68 38.52 -22.39
C VAL A 173 -0.80 38.68 -23.91
N ALA A 174 -1.53 37.80 -24.59
CA ALA A 174 -1.64 37.81 -26.05
C ALA A 174 -2.83 38.61 -26.59
N LYS A 175 -3.51 39.43 -25.76
CA LYS A 175 -4.71 40.21 -26.12
C LYS A 175 -4.56 41.73 -25.94
N GLU A 176 -3.39 42.22 -25.57
CA GLU A 176 -3.05 43.65 -25.60
C GLU A 176 -2.21 43.97 -26.84
#